data_AF-A0A371GP12-F1
#
_entry.id   AF-A0A371GP12-F1
#
_cell.length_a   1.000
_cell.length_b   1.000
_cell.length_c   1.000
_cell.angle_alpha   90.00
_cell.angle_beta   90.00
_cell.angle_gamma   90.00
#
_symmetry.space_group_name_H-M   'P 1'
#
loop_
_entity.id
_entity.type
_entity.pdbx_description
1 polymer ?
#
loop_
_entity_poly.entity_id
_entity_poly.type
_entity_poly.pdbx_seq_one_letter_code
_entity_poly.pdbx_strand_id
1 'polypeptide(L)'
;RMSQAKKKEADITWQHCESIPPNRLQVKCKYCSHACWGEIARMKPHLAGTKINVSPCTSVPDDVKEMFVKPLKSKDKKKKRRIALIKAVDNIHKSLDKYKSEWEKWGCTLMCDGWTDGKGRSLTNFLVNSPSGSVFMKSIDTSNVIKDDKKCLSCWTTLWKKLGRRM
;
A
#
# COMPACT_ATOMS: atom_id res chain seq x y z
N ARG A 1 -5.47 -22.33 -14.33
CA ARG A 1 -6.53 -22.13 -13.30
C ARG A 1 -7.07 -20.71 -13.46
N MET A 2 -8.25 -20.56 -14.06
CA MET A 2 -8.84 -19.25 -14.39
C MET A 2 -9.18 -18.47 -13.11
N SER A 3 -8.70 -17.23 -13.00
CA SER A 3 -8.99 -16.35 -11.87
C SER A 3 -10.45 -15.91 -11.91
N GLN A 4 -11.27 -16.41 -10.99
CA GLN A 4 -12.61 -15.89 -10.78
C GLN A 4 -12.50 -14.43 -10.29
N ALA A 5 -12.94 -13.49 -11.12
CA ALA A 5 -13.14 -12.11 -10.72
C ALA A 5 -14.22 -12.08 -9.62
N LYS A 6 -13.85 -11.66 -8.41
CA LYS A 6 -14.79 -11.47 -7.29
C LYS A 6 -15.90 -10.51 -7.75
N LYS A 7 -17.15 -10.98 -7.82
CA LYS A 7 -18.32 -10.10 -8.01
C LYS A 7 -18.30 -9.05 -6.89
N LYS A 8 -18.28 -7.76 -7.27
CA LYS A 8 -18.38 -6.66 -6.30
C LYS A 8 -19.78 -6.66 -5.73
N GLU A 9 -19.88 -6.90 -4.43
CA GLU A 9 -21.10 -6.74 -3.64
C GLU A 9 -21.65 -5.31 -3.81
N ALA A 10 -22.97 -5.19 -3.95
CA ALA A 10 -23.62 -3.90 -4.19
C ALA A 10 -23.34 -2.94 -3.02
N ASP A 11 -23.00 -1.69 -3.33
CA ASP A 11 -22.65 -0.68 -2.32
C ASP A 11 -23.89 -0.34 -1.47
N ILE A 12 -23.84 -0.69 -0.18
CA ILE A 12 -24.92 -0.46 0.79
C ILE A 12 -25.39 1.00 0.83
N THR A 13 -24.53 1.95 0.41
CA THR A 13 -24.89 3.36 0.33
C THR A 13 -26.13 3.62 -0.54
N TRP A 14 -26.38 2.81 -1.57
CA TRP A 14 -27.58 2.93 -2.42
C TRP A 14 -28.88 2.59 -1.69
N GLN A 15 -28.82 1.91 -0.55
CA GLN A 15 -30.01 1.75 0.30
C GLN A 15 -30.44 3.10 0.91
N HIS A 16 -29.50 4.05 1.02
CA HIS A 16 -29.67 5.34 1.71
C HIS A 16 -29.63 6.56 0.79
N CYS A 17 -29.41 6.37 -0.52
CA CYS A 17 -29.45 7.44 -1.53
C CYS A 17 -30.07 6.98 -2.85
N GLU A 18 -30.45 7.92 -3.68
CA GLU A 18 -31.02 7.70 -5.01
C GLU A 18 -30.26 8.49 -6.08
N SER A 19 -30.10 7.94 -7.28
CA SER A 19 -29.54 8.68 -8.42
C SER A 19 -30.59 9.64 -8.99
N ILE A 20 -30.18 10.82 -9.45
CA ILE A 20 -31.07 11.80 -10.08
C ILE A 20 -30.89 11.75 -11.61
N PRO A 21 -31.85 11.22 -12.39
CA PRO A 21 -31.80 11.29 -13.85
C PRO A 21 -31.86 12.74 -14.35
N PRO A 22 -31.28 13.05 -15.54
CA PRO A 22 -30.58 12.14 -16.45
C PRO A 22 -29.15 11.80 -16.00
N ASN A 23 -28.67 12.43 -14.92
CA ASN A 23 -27.28 12.40 -14.55
C ASN A 23 -26.97 11.43 -13.40
N ARG A 24 -26.42 10.27 -13.77
CA ARG A 24 -26.05 9.21 -12.81
C ARG A 24 -24.97 9.63 -11.79
N LEU A 25 -24.24 10.72 -12.02
CA LEU A 25 -23.23 11.25 -11.09
C LEU A 25 -23.83 12.10 -9.97
N GLN A 26 -25.10 12.52 -10.11
CA GLN A 26 -25.82 13.29 -9.11
C GLN A 26 -26.64 12.33 -8.24
N VAL A 27 -26.43 12.42 -6.93
CA VAL A 27 -27.08 11.54 -5.95
C VAL A 27 -27.80 12.38 -4.90
N LYS A 28 -28.98 11.93 -4.50
CA LYS A 28 -29.83 12.56 -3.50
C LYS A 28 -29.94 11.69 -2.26
N CYS A 29 -29.83 12.31 -1.10
CA CYS A 29 -29.97 11.68 0.20
C CYS A 29 -31.45 11.40 0.50
N LYS A 30 -31.79 10.17 0.94
CA LYS A 30 -33.17 9.80 1.28
C LYS A 30 -33.69 10.43 2.58
N TYR A 31 -32.81 10.99 3.42
CA TYR A 31 -33.16 11.52 4.76
C TYR A 31 -33.39 13.03 4.78
N CYS A 32 -32.57 13.81 4.08
CA CYS A 32 -32.67 15.28 4.07
C CYS A 32 -32.87 15.87 2.67
N SER A 33 -33.01 15.02 1.64
CA SER A 33 -33.13 15.44 0.23
C SER A 33 -31.95 16.26 -0.32
N HIS A 34 -30.84 16.39 0.41
CA HIS A 34 -29.62 17.02 -0.10
C HIS A 34 -29.11 16.26 -1.33
N ALA A 35 -28.86 16.99 -2.41
CA ALA A 35 -28.28 16.47 -3.65
C ALA A 35 -26.83 16.92 -3.78
N CYS A 36 -25.93 15.98 -4.06
CA CYS A 36 -24.53 16.28 -4.29
C CYS A 36 -24.04 15.67 -5.61
N TRP A 37 -23.05 16.35 -6.20
CA TRP A 37 -22.33 15.88 -7.39
C TRP A 37 -21.10 15.07 -6.99
N GLY A 38 -20.80 14.01 -7.72
CA GLY A 38 -19.55 13.23 -7.55
C GLY A 38 -19.76 11.82 -7.00
N GLU A 39 -20.83 11.15 -7.45
CA GLU A 39 -21.16 9.75 -7.11
C GLU A 39 -21.31 9.49 -5.60
N ILE A 40 -21.43 8.20 -5.24
CA ILE A 40 -21.55 7.69 -3.87
C ILE A 40 -20.43 8.22 -2.95
N ALA A 41 -19.27 8.57 -3.50
CA ALA A 41 -18.10 8.96 -2.73
C ALA A 41 -18.36 10.16 -1.79
N ARG A 42 -19.17 11.15 -2.23
CA ARG A 42 -19.58 12.28 -1.38
C ARG A 42 -20.80 11.98 -0.51
N MET A 43 -21.64 11.04 -0.93
CA MET A 43 -22.80 10.63 -0.13
C MET A 43 -22.40 9.93 1.17
N LYS A 44 -21.33 9.13 1.15
CA LYS A 44 -20.80 8.44 2.34
C LYS A 44 -20.46 9.38 3.52
N PRO A 45 -19.63 10.42 3.36
CA PRO A 45 -19.33 11.35 4.46
C PRO A 45 -20.54 12.18 4.91
N HIS A 46 -21.48 12.49 4.00
CA HIS A 46 -22.75 13.14 4.32
C HIS A 46 -23.61 12.26 5.26
N LEU A 47 -23.81 10.99 4.89
CA LEU A 47 -24.56 10.01 5.70
C LEU A 47 -23.84 9.65 7.00
N ALA A 48 -22.51 9.64 7.00
CA ALA A 48 -21.71 9.41 8.21
C ALA A 48 -21.76 10.59 9.20
N GLY A 49 -22.40 11.72 8.84
CA GLY A 49 -22.41 12.92 9.68
C GLY A 49 -21.04 13.59 9.81
N THR A 50 -20.10 13.29 8.92
CA THR A 50 -18.74 13.86 8.96
C THR A 50 -18.68 15.16 8.16
N LYS A 51 -18.02 16.19 8.69
CA LYS A 51 -17.82 17.49 8.01
C LYS A 51 -16.70 17.46 6.94
N ILE A 52 -16.60 16.37 6.17
CA ILE A 52 -15.53 16.18 5.19
C ILE A 52 -16.08 16.41 3.77
N ASN A 53 -15.68 17.51 3.12
CA ASN A 53 -15.97 17.83 1.71
C ASN A 53 -17.46 17.95 1.30
N VAL A 54 -18.40 17.76 2.24
CA VAL A 54 -19.85 17.90 2.07
C VAL A 54 -20.47 18.23 3.43
N SER A 55 -21.61 18.94 3.45
CA SER A 55 -22.35 19.16 4.68
C SER A 55 -22.87 17.83 5.24
N PRO A 56 -22.80 17.59 6.56
CA PRO A 56 -23.32 16.37 7.17
C PRO A 56 -24.86 16.35 7.18
N CYS A 57 -25.45 15.16 7.13
CA CYS A 57 -26.88 15.02 7.34
C CYS A 57 -27.23 14.99 8.83
N THR A 58 -28.17 15.82 9.24
CA THR A 58 -28.72 15.82 10.60
C THR A 58 -29.87 14.82 10.78
N SER A 59 -30.55 14.46 9.69
CA SER A 59 -31.74 13.59 9.69
C SER A 59 -31.45 12.09 9.61
N VAL A 60 -30.18 11.68 9.47
CA VAL A 60 -29.81 10.26 9.44
C VAL A 60 -29.82 9.68 10.87
N PRO A 61 -30.50 8.55 11.11
CA PRO A 61 -30.45 7.82 12.37
C PRO A 61 -29.03 7.39 12.77
N ASP A 62 -28.73 7.32 14.07
CA ASP A 62 -27.35 7.11 14.55
C ASP A 62 -26.80 5.71 14.22
N ASP A 63 -27.65 4.68 14.22
CA ASP A 63 -27.32 3.33 13.76
C ASP A 63 -26.84 3.34 12.30
N VAL A 64 -27.55 4.07 11.42
CA VAL A 64 -27.16 4.25 10.02
C VAL A 64 -25.88 5.07 9.90
N LYS A 65 -25.70 6.14 10.67
CA LYS A 65 -24.43 6.92 10.69
C LYS A 65 -23.24 6.01 11.01
N GLU A 66 -23.38 5.15 12.01
CA GLU A 66 -22.32 4.23 12.43
C GLU A 66 -21.88 3.27 11.32
N MET A 67 -22.81 2.80 10.49
CA MET A 67 -22.53 1.92 9.36
C MET A 67 -21.53 2.54 8.37
N PHE A 68 -21.54 3.88 8.23
CA PHE A 68 -20.62 4.60 7.36
C PHE A 68 -19.36 5.07 8.09
N VAL A 69 -19.45 5.46 9.36
CA VAL A 69 -18.30 5.93 10.15
C VAL A 69 -17.24 4.83 10.32
N LYS A 70 -17.65 3.59 10.63
CA LYS A 70 -16.71 2.48 10.89
C LYS A 70 -15.81 2.19 9.67
N PRO A 71 -16.33 2.01 8.43
CA PRO A 71 -15.51 1.84 7.23
C PRO A 71 -14.64 3.05 6.89
N LEU A 72 -15.10 4.28 7.12
CA LEU A 72 -14.30 5.48 6.84
C LEU A 72 -13.09 5.57 7.79
N LYS A 73 -13.31 5.41 9.10
CA LYS A 73 -12.22 5.39 10.10
C LYS A 73 -11.20 4.28 9.82
N SER A 74 -11.64 3.09 9.40
CA SER A 74 -10.73 1.98 9.08
C SER A 74 -9.88 2.27 7.83
N LYS A 75 -10.48 2.86 6.78
CA LYS A 75 -9.76 3.32 5.59
C LYS A 75 -8.73 4.41 5.93
N ASP A 76 -9.09 5.37 6.78
CA ASP A 76 -8.18 6.43 7.21
C ASP A 76 -7.02 5.88 8.05
N LYS A 77 -7.28 4.97 8.97
CA LYS A 77 -6.23 4.27 9.75
C LYS A 77 -5.27 3.52 8.83
N LYS A 78 -5.80 2.80 7.83
CA LYS A 78 -4.97 2.09 6.83
C LYS A 78 -4.14 3.06 5.98
N LYS A 79 -4.72 4.19 5.57
CA LYS A 79 -4.02 5.25 4.82
C LYS A 79 -2.89 5.86 5.65
N LYS A 80 -3.16 6.23 6.91
CA LYS A 80 -2.15 6.75 7.86
C LYS A 80 -0.99 5.78 8.05
N ARG A 81 -1.28 4.49 8.27
CA ARG A 81 -0.26 3.43 8.38
C ARG A 81 0.60 3.31 7.11
N ARG A 82 -0.03 3.34 5.93
CA ARG A 82 0.70 3.30 4.65
C ARG A 82 1.65 4.49 4.49
N ILE A 83 1.18 5.70 4.80
CA ILE A 83 2.00 6.92 4.71
C ILE A 83 3.17 6.85 5.70
N ALA A 84 2.92 6.40 6.94
CA ALA A 84 3.97 6.23 7.94
C ALA A 84 5.04 5.23 7.49
N LEU A 85 4.63 4.11 6.88
CA LEU A 85 5.55 3.11 6.35
C LEU A 85 6.40 3.67 5.20
N ILE A 86 5.81 4.40 4.25
CA ILE A 86 6.54 5.03 3.14
C ILE A 86 7.58 6.01 3.69
N LYS A 87 7.19 6.88 4.63
CA LYS A 87 8.12 7.83 5.27
C LYS A 87 9.28 7.13 5.99
N ALA A 88 9.00 6.03 6.69
CA ALA A 88 10.04 5.25 7.37
C ALA A 88 11.04 4.65 6.36
N VAL A 89 10.54 4.11 5.24
CA VAL A 89 11.38 3.58 4.15
C VAL A 89 12.22 4.69 3.50
N ASP A 90 11.63 5.86 3.24
CA ASP A 90 12.35 7.00 2.66
C ASP A 90 13.46 7.51 3.60
N ASN A 91 13.21 7.55 4.90
CA ASN A 91 14.22 7.93 5.88
C ASN A 91 15.40 6.95 5.89
N ILE A 92 15.12 5.65 5.84
CA ILE A 92 16.17 4.63 5.72
C ILE A 92 16.98 4.84 4.44
N HIS A 93 16.33 5.05 3.29
CA HIS A 93 17.04 5.29 2.03
C HIS A 93 17.93 6.54 2.08
N LYS A 94 17.50 7.62 2.73
CA LYS A 94 18.34 8.81 2.94
C LYS A 94 19.56 8.51 3.83
N SER A 95 19.37 7.74 4.90
CA SER A 95 20.48 7.32 5.76
C SER A 95 21.48 6.42 5.03
N LEU A 96 21.03 5.67 4.02
CA LEU A 96 21.90 4.83 3.18
C LEU A 96 22.85 5.64 2.29
N ASP A 97 22.53 6.89 1.95
CA ASP A 97 23.36 7.69 1.04
C ASP A 97 24.76 7.94 1.62
N LYS A 98 24.88 8.07 2.96
CA LYS A 98 26.19 8.13 3.64
C LYS A 98 27.05 6.89 3.34
N TYR A 99 26.45 5.71 3.40
CA TYR A 99 27.17 4.46 3.16
C TYR A 99 27.53 4.31 1.68
N LYS A 100 26.67 4.74 0.76
CA LYS A 100 26.99 4.72 -0.68
C LYS A 100 28.24 5.53 -1.02
N SER A 101 28.37 6.74 -0.47
CA SER A 101 29.58 7.57 -0.66
C SER A 101 30.83 6.90 -0.10
N GLU A 102 30.71 6.17 1.02
CA GLU A 102 31.81 5.39 1.58
C GLU A 102 32.19 4.19 0.71
N TRP A 103 31.19 3.46 0.20
CA TRP A 103 31.39 2.29 -0.65
C TRP A 103 32.04 2.64 -2.00
N GLU A 104 31.83 3.86 -2.48
CA GLU A 104 32.51 4.42 -3.64
C GLU A 104 33.99 4.69 -3.33
N LYS A 105 34.29 5.21 -2.13
CA LYS A 105 35.65 5.55 -1.70
C LYS A 105 36.51 4.33 -1.32
N TRP A 106 35.97 3.41 -0.51
CA TRP A 106 36.76 2.36 0.15
C TRP A 106 36.46 0.95 -0.34
N GLY A 107 35.38 0.78 -1.11
CA GLY A 107 34.91 -0.54 -1.45
C GLY A 107 33.76 -1.03 -0.57
N CYS A 108 33.08 -2.04 -1.08
CA CYS A 108 32.15 -2.85 -0.32
C CYS A 108 32.10 -4.27 -0.90
N THR A 109 31.66 -5.22 -0.08
CA THR A 109 31.41 -6.61 -0.47
C THR A 109 29.92 -6.87 -0.43
N LEU A 110 29.34 -7.29 -1.56
CA LEU A 110 27.96 -7.78 -1.59
C LEU A 110 27.94 -9.21 -1.04
N MET A 111 27.08 -9.46 -0.06
CA MET A 111 26.88 -10.75 0.58
C MET A 111 25.45 -11.22 0.37
N CYS A 112 25.24 -12.53 0.37
CA CYS A 112 23.92 -13.12 0.47
C CYS A 112 23.91 -14.28 1.45
N ASP A 113 22.83 -14.37 2.23
CA ASP A 113 22.51 -15.52 3.08
C ASP A 113 21.12 -16.02 2.71
N GLY A 114 20.92 -17.34 2.80
CA GLY A 114 19.64 -17.95 2.51
C GLY A 114 19.29 -19.00 3.54
N TRP A 115 18.02 -19.07 3.90
CA TRP A 115 17.49 -20.12 4.77
C TRP A 115 16.22 -20.71 4.15
N THR A 116 15.96 -21.98 4.47
CA THR A 116 14.75 -22.70 4.04
C THR A 116 14.07 -23.31 5.24
N ASP A 117 12.76 -23.16 5.34
CA ASP A 117 11.97 -23.73 6.42
C ASP A 117 11.50 -25.16 6.12
N GLY A 118 11.00 -25.87 7.14
CA GLY A 118 10.47 -27.23 6.98
C GLY A 118 9.22 -27.36 6.11
N LYS A 119 8.65 -26.24 5.62
CA LYS A 119 7.52 -26.19 4.69
C LYS A 119 7.97 -25.89 3.26
N GLY A 120 9.27 -25.90 2.98
CA GLY A 120 9.83 -25.62 1.66
C GLY A 120 9.77 -24.14 1.26
N ARG A 121 9.61 -23.23 2.22
CA ARG A 121 9.70 -21.79 1.98
C ARG A 121 11.14 -21.34 2.14
N SER A 122 11.68 -20.70 1.12
CA SER A 122 13.06 -20.23 1.10
C SER A 122 13.11 -18.71 0.99
N LEU A 123 14.01 -18.08 1.75
CA LEU A 123 14.26 -16.65 1.70
C LEU A 123 15.75 -16.41 1.57
N THR A 124 16.14 -15.57 0.59
CA THR A 124 17.51 -15.11 0.41
C THR A 124 17.61 -13.63 0.73
N ASN A 125 18.45 -13.27 1.68
CA ASN A 125 18.77 -11.90 2.04
C ASN A 125 20.04 -11.46 1.31
N PHE A 126 20.10 -10.18 0.96
CA PHE A 126 21.26 -9.52 0.36
C PHE A 126 21.69 -8.39 1.28
N LEU A 127 22.99 -8.37 1.59
CA LEU A 127 23.61 -7.40 2.47
C LEU A 127 24.85 -6.83 1.80
N VAL A 128 25.23 -5.61 2.18
CA VAL A 128 26.48 -4.99 1.76
C VAL A 128 27.34 -4.80 2.99
N ASN A 129 28.56 -5.35 2.98
CA ASN A 129 29.54 -5.16 4.03
C ASN A 129 30.57 -4.11 3.62
N SER A 130 30.87 -3.17 4.53
CA SER A 130 31.94 -2.20 4.38
C SER A 130 32.65 -1.98 5.72
N PRO A 131 33.75 -1.20 5.76
CA PRO A 131 34.41 -0.84 7.02
C PRO A 131 33.47 -0.21 8.06
N SER A 132 32.42 0.51 7.64
CA SER A 132 31.38 1.04 8.53
C SER A 132 30.30 0.04 8.94
N GLY A 133 30.43 -1.24 8.56
CA GLY A 133 29.57 -2.33 8.97
C GLY A 133 28.71 -2.92 7.85
N SER A 134 27.77 -3.77 8.25
CA SER A 134 26.87 -4.49 7.35
C SER A 134 25.51 -3.81 7.22
N VAL A 135 25.05 -3.63 5.99
CA VAL A 135 23.79 -2.99 5.63
C VAL A 135 22.88 -3.98 4.90
N PHE A 136 21.67 -4.19 5.42
CA PHE A 136 20.65 -4.96 4.71
C PHE A 136 20.15 -4.21 3.48
N MET A 137 20.14 -4.88 2.33
CA MET A 137 19.74 -4.29 1.06
C MET A 137 18.34 -4.73 0.64
N LYS A 138 18.11 -6.05 0.60
CA LYS A 138 16.84 -6.63 0.14
C LYS A 138 16.75 -8.10 0.53
N SER A 139 15.54 -8.60 0.73
CA SER A 139 15.25 -10.03 0.78
C SER A 139 14.38 -10.46 -0.40
N ILE A 140 14.55 -11.70 -0.84
CA ILE A 140 13.88 -12.27 -2.00
C ILE A 140 13.31 -13.62 -1.60
N ASP A 141 12.00 -13.79 -1.83
CA ASP A 141 11.34 -15.08 -1.71
C ASP A 141 11.84 -16.01 -2.83
N THR A 142 12.56 -17.05 -2.41
CA THR A 142 13.14 -18.10 -3.24
C THR A 142 12.40 -19.43 -3.11
N SER A 143 11.25 -19.47 -2.42
CA SER A 143 10.44 -20.70 -2.23
C SER A 143 10.00 -21.33 -3.55
N ASN A 144 9.67 -20.50 -4.54
CA ASN A 144 9.27 -20.94 -5.89
C ASN A 144 10.45 -20.97 -6.87
N VAL A 145 11.66 -20.70 -6.39
CA VAL A 145 12.87 -20.60 -7.20
C VAL A 145 13.60 -21.93 -7.04
N ILE A 146 13.18 -22.90 -7.86
CA ILE A 146 13.94 -24.13 -8.08
C ILE A 146 15.27 -23.71 -8.71
N LYS A 147 16.32 -23.47 -7.90
CA LYS A 147 17.70 -23.24 -8.37
C LYS A 147 17.80 -22.41 -9.66
N ASP A 148 16.98 -21.37 -9.82
CA ASP A 148 17.01 -20.56 -11.04
C ASP A 148 18.09 -19.51 -10.87
N ASP A 149 19.30 -19.90 -11.23
CA ASP A 149 20.50 -19.08 -11.20
C ASP A 149 20.27 -17.74 -11.91
N LYS A 150 19.39 -17.69 -12.92
CA LYS A 150 19.07 -16.46 -13.65
C LYS A 150 18.34 -15.44 -12.78
N LYS A 151 17.44 -15.88 -11.89
CA LYS A 151 16.73 -14.95 -11.00
C LYS A 151 17.63 -14.41 -9.90
N CYS A 152 18.49 -15.27 -9.34
CA CYS A 152 19.50 -14.82 -8.37
C CYS A 152 20.51 -13.87 -9.02
N LEU A 153 21.02 -14.22 -10.21
CA LEU A 153 21.96 -13.40 -10.99
C LEU A 153 21.34 -12.07 -11.43
N SER A 154 20.08 -12.06 -11.87
CA SER A 154 19.39 -10.80 -12.22
C SER A 154 19.23 -9.86 -11.01
N CYS A 155 18.99 -10.43 -9.82
CA CYS A 155 18.91 -9.64 -8.59
C CYS A 155 20.29 -9.15 -8.16
N TRP A 156 21.31 -10.01 -8.24
CA TRP A 156 22.70 -9.68 -7.99
C TRP A 156 23.17 -8.54 -8.89
N THR A 157 22.99 -8.67 -10.21
CA THR A 157 23.37 -7.66 -11.20
C THR A 157 22.59 -6.36 -11.03
N THR A 158 21.30 -6.42 -10.68
CA THR A 158 20.51 -5.21 -10.37
C THR A 158 21.03 -4.50 -9.13
N LEU A 159 21.37 -5.24 -8.07
CA LEU A 159 21.94 -4.67 -6.85
C LEU A 159 23.33 -4.10 -7.10
N TRP A 160 24.18 -4.81 -7.87
CA TRP A 160 25.50 -4.34 -8.26
C TRP A 160 25.46 -3.03 -9.05
N LYS A 161 24.54 -2.93 -10.01
CA LYS A 161 24.29 -1.68 -10.75
C LYS A 161 23.80 -0.54 -9.84
N LYS A 162 22.95 -0.84 -8.86
CA LYS A 162 22.47 0.15 -7.88
C LYS A 162 23.58 0.67 -6.97
N LEU A 163 24.65 -0.09 -6.78
CA LEU A 163 25.85 0.35 -6.07
C LEU A 163 26.76 1.26 -6.94
N GLY A 164 26.33 1.63 -8.14
CA GLY A 164 27.07 2.54 -9.03
C GLY A 164 28.27 1.88 -9.71
N ARG A 165 28.41 0.55 -9.62
CA ARG A 165 29.56 -0.18 -10.13
C ARG A 165 29.29 -0.69 -11.55
N ARG A 166 30.16 -0.34 -12.49
CA ARG A 166 30.21 -1.00 -13.80
C ARG A 166 30.83 -2.38 -13.61
N MET A 167 30.26 -3.37 -14.31
CA MET A 167 30.81 -4.71 -14.38
C MET A 167 32.05 -4.71 -15.27
#